data_AF-A0A8J8FVA6-F1
#
_entry.id   AF-A0A8J8FVA6-F1
#
_cell.length_a   1.000
_cell.length_b   1.000
_cell.length_c   1.000
_cell.angle_alpha   90.00
_cell.angle_beta   90.00
_cell.angle_gamma   90.00
#
_symmetry.space_group_name_H-M   'P 1'
#
loop_
_entity.id
_entity.type
_entity.pdbx_description
1 polymer ?
#
loop_
_entity_poly.entity_id
_entity_poly.type
_entity_poly.pdbx_seq_one_letter_code
_entity_poly.pdbx_strand_id
1 'polypeptide(L)'
;MKEKNKYFSVLGLLCFSVLLNGCTLAYKGTGDVMISYAEDEGMPYMLAADDIELTCSMVKSFTPFLLSFSQVTTPPDQLAILFYLMTGNCAEFKAQEQELRYLRAIYSKNSIEAQDARIAQQRLRGLAARRQLIGYRYMAKAFIEPGGKCPELNSENEQLYWLMGLINGLQAIINDIASAGRVEVPMDIAAKVGRGAVCLDNEKWWGAPEAIQAAIWMAIPGNHPDDKDPEKILKHSLQMGLQQGVRIPQVLAAQVYLGLGRIEQVKNIIRNYTEIKETSASKTYKSLNQVSNLQMQAISDRLWTEATGKRTPLGKVGAFWDDPEKTVEMIDIDELL
;
A
#
# COMPACT_ATOMS: atom_id res chain seq x y z
N MET A 1 -24.19 30.65 61.50
CA MET A 1 -23.61 29.30 61.23
C MET A 1 -24.11 28.64 59.93
N LYS A 2 -25.32 28.97 59.42
CA LYS A 2 -25.87 28.40 58.18
C LYS A 2 -25.19 28.85 56.86
N GLU A 3 -24.63 30.06 56.80
CA GLU A 3 -23.99 30.56 55.56
C GLU A 3 -22.60 29.98 55.29
N LYS A 4 -21.77 29.75 56.32
CA LYS A 4 -20.44 29.14 56.16
C LYS A 4 -20.49 27.73 55.55
N ASN A 5 -21.55 26.95 55.85
CA ASN A 5 -21.74 25.63 55.25
C ASN A 5 -22.12 25.68 53.76
N LYS A 6 -22.78 26.75 53.29
CA LYS A 6 -23.08 26.92 51.86
C LYS A 6 -21.81 27.19 51.05
N TYR A 7 -20.91 28.04 51.54
CA TYR A 7 -19.64 28.32 50.85
C TYR A 7 -18.72 27.09 50.80
N PHE A 8 -18.64 26.31 51.89
CA PHE A 8 -17.84 25.07 51.92
C PHE A 8 -18.40 23.99 50.98
N SER A 9 -19.74 23.90 50.88
CA SER A 9 -20.41 22.96 49.96
C SER A 9 -20.25 23.38 48.48
N VAL A 10 -20.34 24.68 48.17
CA VAL A 10 -20.10 25.20 46.81
C VAL A 10 -18.64 25.04 46.41
N LEU A 11 -17.68 25.30 47.31
CA LEU A 11 -16.25 25.11 47.06
C LEU A 11 -15.90 23.62 46.85
N GLY A 12 -16.52 22.72 47.62
CA GLY A 12 -16.38 21.27 47.45
C GLY A 12 -16.95 20.77 46.11
N LEU A 13 -18.11 21.27 45.69
CA LEU A 13 -18.71 20.97 44.39
C LEU A 13 -17.86 21.51 43.22
N LEU A 14 -17.28 22.71 43.36
CA LEU A 14 -16.38 23.28 42.37
C LEU A 14 -15.07 22.47 42.25
N CYS A 15 -14.43 22.12 43.37
CA CYS A 15 -13.24 21.26 43.37
C CYS A 15 -13.52 19.88 42.76
N PHE A 16 -14.67 19.26 43.07
CA PHE A 16 -15.06 17.97 42.49
C PHE A 16 -15.29 18.06 40.98
N SER A 17 -15.90 19.16 40.50
CA SER A 17 -16.08 19.40 39.07
C SER A 17 -14.77 19.66 38.32
N VAL A 18 -13.78 20.33 38.92
CA VAL A 18 -12.44 20.53 38.32
C VAL A 18 -11.65 19.23 38.28
N LEU A 19 -11.76 18.37 39.30
CA LEU A 19 -11.11 17.06 39.31
C LEU A 19 -11.69 16.10 38.26
N LEU A 20 -13.01 16.13 38.03
CA LEU A 20 -13.65 15.30 37.00
C LEU A 20 -13.31 15.75 35.57
N ASN A 21 -13.22 17.07 35.33
CA ASN A 21 -12.86 17.60 34.01
C ASN A 21 -11.34 17.61 33.73
N GLY A 22 -10.50 17.57 34.77
CA GLY A 22 -9.05 17.57 34.63
C GLY A 22 -8.50 16.31 33.95
N CYS A 23 -9.09 15.14 34.23
CA CYS A 23 -8.67 13.88 33.60
C CYS A 23 -8.95 13.88 32.09
N THR A 24 -10.11 14.38 31.65
CA THR A 24 -10.46 14.46 30.21
C THR A 24 -9.55 15.42 29.44
N LEU A 25 -9.15 16.55 30.06
CA LEU A 25 -8.20 17.49 29.47
C LEU A 25 -6.80 16.90 29.36
N ALA A 26 -6.35 16.14 30.36
CA ALA A 26 -5.07 15.45 30.33
C ALA A 26 -5.00 14.40 29.21
N TYR A 27 -6.03 13.54 29.10
CA TYR A 27 -6.07 12.51 28.05
C TYR A 27 -6.17 13.10 26.65
N LYS A 28 -6.98 14.15 26.46
CA LYS A 28 -7.06 14.85 25.18
C LYS A 28 -5.69 15.45 24.80
N GLY A 29 -5.06 16.20 25.71
CA GLY A 29 -3.75 16.80 25.46
C GLY A 29 -2.65 15.77 25.18
N THR A 30 -2.64 14.65 25.90
CA THR A 30 -1.72 13.54 25.59
C THR A 30 -2.03 12.93 24.21
N GLY A 31 -3.30 12.72 23.88
CA GLY A 31 -3.70 12.22 22.57
C GLY A 31 -3.25 13.12 21.43
N ASP A 32 -3.46 14.44 21.57
CA ASP A 32 -3.05 15.44 20.58
C ASP A 32 -1.53 15.40 20.36
N VAL A 33 -0.74 15.42 21.43
CA VAL A 33 0.73 15.34 21.34
C VAL A 33 1.19 14.05 20.68
N MET A 34 0.58 12.91 21.02
CA MET A 34 0.97 11.62 20.45
C MET A 34 0.62 11.49 18.97
N ILE A 35 -0.54 12.03 18.56
CA ILE A 35 -0.94 12.05 17.15
C ILE A 35 -0.02 12.99 16.37
N SER A 36 0.21 14.22 16.84
CA SER A 36 1.13 15.15 16.16
C SER A 36 2.54 14.60 16.05
N TYR A 37 3.08 13.97 17.09
CA TYR A 37 4.38 13.29 17.00
C TYR A 37 4.38 12.18 15.93
N ALA A 38 3.31 11.38 15.86
CA ALA A 38 3.20 10.34 14.85
C ALA A 38 3.11 10.90 13.42
N GLU A 39 2.49 12.07 13.23
CA GLU A 39 2.38 12.75 11.93
C GLU A 39 3.69 13.44 11.53
N ASP A 40 4.30 14.19 12.45
CA ASP A 40 5.41 15.10 12.16
C ASP A 40 6.77 14.40 12.18
N GLU A 41 6.93 13.37 13.03
CA GLU A 41 8.22 12.70 13.25
C GLU A 41 8.16 11.20 12.92
N GLY A 42 7.12 10.52 13.42
CA GLY A 42 6.97 9.07 13.28
C GLY A 42 6.77 8.64 11.82
N MET A 43 5.89 9.33 11.10
CA MET A 43 5.57 9.01 9.71
C MET A 43 6.77 9.27 8.77
N PRO A 44 7.44 10.44 8.80
CA PRO A 44 8.64 10.66 7.99
C PRO A 44 9.76 9.65 8.28
N TYR A 45 9.99 9.33 9.56
CA TYR A 45 10.96 8.30 9.94
C TYR A 45 10.61 6.93 9.34
N MET A 46 9.34 6.52 9.45
CA MET A 46 8.86 5.27 8.85
C MET A 46 9.01 5.29 7.32
N LEU A 47 8.73 6.41 6.66
CA LEU A 47 8.85 6.51 5.21
C LEU A 47 10.30 6.38 4.73
N ALA A 48 11.26 6.89 5.51
CA ALA A 48 12.68 6.82 5.22
C ALA A 48 13.34 5.48 5.62
N ALA A 49 12.62 4.60 6.36
CA ALA A 49 13.12 3.30 6.78
C ALA A 49 13.22 2.30 5.61
N ASP A 50 14.09 1.30 5.73
CA ASP A 50 14.27 0.22 4.75
C ASP A 50 13.87 -1.17 5.23
N ASP A 51 13.79 -1.40 6.54
CA ASP A 51 13.32 -2.66 7.11
C ASP A 51 11.78 -2.76 7.06
N ILE A 52 11.29 -3.38 5.98
CA ILE A 52 9.85 -3.58 5.78
C ILE A 52 9.27 -4.61 6.73
N GLU A 53 10.05 -5.60 7.19
CA GLU A 53 9.55 -6.60 8.15
C GLU A 53 9.31 -5.97 9.53
N LEU A 54 10.27 -5.16 9.99
CA LEU A 54 10.13 -4.39 11.22
C LEU A 54 8.98 -3.38 11.10
N THR A 55 8.90 -2.66 9.98
CA THR A 55 7.78 -1.74 9.70
C THR A 55 6.45 -2.46 9.76
N CYS A 56 6.36 -3.65 9.15
CA CYS A 56 5.17 -4.50 9.19
C CYS A 56 4.76 -4.90 10.60
N SER A 57 5.72 -5.22 11.46
CA SER A 57 5.46 -5.58 12.86
C SER A 57 5.00 -4.37 13.67
N MET A 58 5.65 -3.22 13.46
CA MET A 58 5.29 -1.94 14.06
C MET A 58 3.87 -1.54 13.68
N VAL A 59 3.53 -1.41 12.40
CA VAL A 59 2.21 -0.90 12.00
C VAL A 59 1.07 -1.82 12.46
N LYS A 60 1.25 -3.14 12.46
CA LYS A 60 0.22 -4.09 12.94
C LYS A 60 -0.10 -3.89 14.42
N SER A 61 0.92 -3.57 15.22
CA SER A 61 0.81 -3.40 16.67
C SER A 61 0.36 -1.99 17.02
N PHE A 62 0.89 -1.00 16.31
CA PHE A 62 0.69 0.42 16.58
C PHE A 62 -0.63 0.95 16.02
N THR A 63 -1.20 0.36 14.97
CA THR A 63 -2.51 0.77 14.42
C THR A 63 -3.62 0.80 15.47
N PRO A 64 -3.94 -0.30 16.20
CA PRO A 64 -4.99 -0.26 17.21
C PRO A 64 -4.66 0.69 18.38
N PHE A 65 -3.39 0.81 18.75
CA PHE A 65 -2.95 1.76 19.77
C PHE A 65 -3.22 3.20 19.35
N LEU A 66 -2.78 3.60 18.15
CA LEU A 66 -3.00 4.93 17.62
C LEU A 66 -4.50 5.25 17.47
N LEU A 67 -5.28 4.31 16.92
CA LEU A 67 -6.72 4.50 16.76
C LEU A 67 -7.46 4.60 18.10
N SER A 68 -6.92 4.06 19.19
CA SER A 68 -7.54 4.17 20.52
C SER A 68 -7.64 5.63 21.01
N PHE A 69 -6.78 6.53 20.52
CA PHE A 69 -6.86 7.96 20.85
C PHE A 69 -8.13 8.64 20.33
N SER A 70 -8.84 8.04 19.35
CA SER A 70 -10.16 8.53 18.91
C SER A 70 -11.22 8.55 20.03
N GLN A 71 -10.98 7.85 21.15
CA GLN A 71 -11.84 7.89 22.33
C GLN A 71 -11.66 9.16 23.18
N VAL A 72 -10.53 9.86 23.03
CA VAL A 72 -10.14 10.98 23.89
C VAL A 72 -9.78 12.25 23.13
N THR A 73 -9.51 12.16 21.82
CA THR A 73 -9.26 13.30 20.95
C THR A 73 -9.73 13.05 19.50
N THR A 74 -9.48 14.01 18.61
CA THR A 74 -9.76 13.92 17.17
C THR A 74 -9.19 12.63 16.60
N PRO A 75 -9.99 11.83 15.88
CA PRO A 75 -9.53 10.59 15.29
C PRO A 75 -8.34 10.82 14.32
N PRO A 76 -7.26 10.01 14.41
CA PRO A 76 -6.11 10.11 13.50
C PRO A 76 -6.41 9.43 12.16
N ASP A 77 -7.46 9.89 11.47
CA ASP A 77 -7.98 9.25 10.26
C ASP A 77 -6.95 9.27 9.12
N GLN A 78 -6.12 10.32 9.01
CA GLN A 78 -5.08 10.44 7.99
C GLN A 78 -3.97 9.38 8.17
N LEU A 79 -3.42 9.25 9.38
CA LEU A 79 -2.43 8.22 9.70
C LEU A 79 -2.97 6.80 9.46
N ALA A 80 -4.25 6.57 9.75
CA ALA A 80 -4.89 5.28 9.53
C ALA A 80 -4.82 4.84 8.06
N ILE A 81 -4.87 5.76 7.09
CA ILE A 81 -4.77 5.46 5.66
C ILE A 81 -3.46 4.74 5.33
N LEU A 82 -2.34 5.31 5.77
CA LEU A 82 -1.00 4.77 5.53
C LEU A 82 -0.79 3.46 6.29
N PHE A 83 -1.24 3.40 7.54
CA PHE A 83 -1.07 2.20 8.36
C PHE A 83 -1.88 1.01 7.82
N TYR A 84 -3.10 1.25 7.35
CA TYR A 84 -3.90 0.20 6.73
C TYR A 84 -3.34 -0.23 5.36
N LEU A 85 -2.75 0.69 4.60
CA LEU A 85 -2.00 0.34 3.38
C LEU A 85 -0.88 -0.64 3.71
N MET A 86 -0.04 -0.27 4.68
CA MET A 86 1.11 -1.08 5.07
C MET A 86 0.69 -2.41 5.67
N THR A 87 -0.25 -2.45 6.62
CA THR A 87 -0.74 -3.71 7.20
C THR A 87 -1.43 -4.63 6.17
N GLY A 88 -2.01 -4.05 5.11
CA GLY A 88 -2.50 -4.73 3.93
C GLY A 88 -1.38 -5.37 3.12
N ASN A 89 -0.38 -4.58 2.72
CA ASN A 89 0.83 -5.05 2.02
C ASN A 89 1.51 -6.20 2.79
N CYS A 90 1.61 -6.11 4.11
CA CYS A 90 2.18 -7.16 4.95
C CYS A 90 1.38 -8.47 4.93
N ALA A 91 0.06 -8.42 4.74
CA ALA A 91 -0.76 -9.62 4.57
C ALA A 91 -0.62 -10.17 3.14
N GLU A 92 -0.51 -9.29 2.16
CA GLU A 92 -0.25 -9.64 0.76
C GLU A 92 1.10 -10.34 0.58
N PHE A 93 2.20 -9.88 1.19
CA PHE A 93 3.49 -10.56 1.12
C PHE A 93 3.40 -12.01 1.62
N LYS A 94 2.67 -12.23 2.71
CA LYS A 94 2.40 -13.58 3.21
C LYS A 94 1.54 -14.39 2.23
N ALA A 95 0.60 -13.74 1.55
CA ALA A 95 -0.23 -14.40 0.55
C ALA A 95 0.59 -14.84 -0.67
N GLN A 96 1.55 -14.02 -1.12
CA GLN A 96 2.48 -14.34 -2.21
C GLN A 96 3.32 -15.58 -1.87
N GLU A 97 3.76 -15.74 -0.63
CA GLU A 97 4.43 -16.97 -0.19
C GLU A 97 3.57 -18.23 -0.37
N GLN A 98 2.27 -18.13 -0.05
CA GLN A 98 1.31 -19.23 -0.27
C GLN A 98 1.01 -19.46 -1.75
N GLU A 99 1.04 -18.41 -2.57
CA GLU A 99 0.92 -18.49 -4.02
C GLU A 99 2.08 -19.28 -4.63
N LEU A 100 3.32 -19.01 -4.22
CA LEU A 100 4.48 -19.77 -4.67
C LEU A 100 4.43 -21.22 -4.18
N ARG A 101 3.86 -21.48 -2.99
CA ARG A 101 3.58 -22.83 -2.49
C ARG A 101 2.58 -23.57 -3.39
N TYR A 102 1.49 -22.89 -3.75
CA TYR A 102 0.48 -23.39 -4.69
C TYR A 102 1.07 -23.71 -6.07
N LEU A 103 1.83 -22.78 -6.66
CA LEU A 103 2.40 -22.95 -8.00
C LEU A 103 3.37 -24.13 -8.08
N ARG A 104 4.23 -24.30 -7.06
CA ARG A 104 5.13 -25.47 -6.97
C ARG A 104 4.37 -26.78 -6.80
N ALA A 105 3.28 -26.77 -6.04
CA ALA A 105 2.42 -27.95 -5.88
C ALA A 105 1.73 -28.34 -7.20
N ILE A 106 1.27 -27.34 -7.97
CA ILE A 106 0.74 -27.57 -9.33
C ILE A 106 1.82 -28.14 -10.25
N TYR A 107 3.03 -27.55 -10.26
CA TYR A 107 4.15 -28.02 -11.07
C TYR A 107 4.52 -29.49 -10.76
N SER A 108 4.55 -29.85 -9.48
CA SER A 108 4.82 -31.21 -9.00
C SER A 108 3.60 -32.15 -9.02
N LYS A 109 2.44 -31.70 -9.52
CA LYS A 109 1.18 -32.46 -9.58
C LYS A 109 0.65 -32.93 -8.23
N ASN A 110 0.98 -32.22 -7.14
CA ASN A 110 0.46 -32.47 -5.80
C ASN A 110 -0.83 -31.67 -5.54
N SER A 111 -1.98 -32.26 -5.87
CA SER A 111 -3.28 -31.58 -5.80
C SER A 111 -3.74 -31.26 -4.38
N ILE A 112 -3.39 -32.08 -3.39
CA ILE A 112 -3.77 -31.87 -1.98
C ILE A 112 -3.06 -30.62 -1.45
N GLU A 113 -1.74 -30.54 -1.67
CA GLU A 113 -0.94 -29.39 -1.26
C GLU A 113 -1.36 -28.11 -2.02
N ALA A 114 -1.67 -28.23 -3.31
CA ALA A 114 -2.16 -27.09 -4.09
C ALA A 114 -3.48 -26.54 -3.53
N GLN A 115 -4.43 -27.41 -3.18
CA GLN A 115 -5.71 -26.96 -2.61
C GLN A 115 -5.53 -26.26 -1.26
N ASP A 116 -4.71 -26.82 -0.35
CA ASP A 116 -4.43 -26.17 0.94
C ASP A 116 -3.73 -24.82 0.78
N ALA A 117 -2.67 -24.78 -0.02
CA ALA A 117 -1.92 -23.56 -0.31
C ALA A 117 -2.81 -22.47 -0.93
N ARG A 118 -3.72 -22.85 -1.84
CA ARG A 118 -4.67 -21.91 -2.45
C ARG A 118 -5.64 -21.33 -1.43
N ILE A 119 -6.18 -22.15 -0.52
CA ILE A 119 -7.06 -21.66 0.55
C ILE A 119 -6.29 -20.73 1.50
N ALA A 120 -5.06 -21.08 1.86
CA ALA A 120 -4.21 -20.23 2.69
C ALA A 120 -3.92 -18.88 2.01
N GLN A 121 -3.58 -18.90 0.70
CA GLN A 121 -3.42 -17.71 -0.12
C GLN A 121 -4.69 -16.84 -0.11
N GLN A 122 -5.86 -17.41 -0.41
CA GLN A 122 -7.13 -16.68 -0.46
C GLN A 122 -7.49 -16.04 0.88
N ARG A 123 -7.26 -16.73 2.00
CA ARG A 123 -7.49 -16.18 3.36
C ARG A 123 -6.62 -14.94 3.61
N LEU A 124 -5.35 -14.99 3.21
CA LEU A 124 -4.42 -13.87 3.38
C LEU A 124 -4.72 -12.72 2.41
N ARG A 125 -5.08 -13.01 1.16
CA ARG A 125 -5.57 -12.01 0.19
C ARG A 125 -6.83 -11.32 0.71
N GLY A 126 -7.79 -12.06 1.26
CA GLY A 126 -8.98 -11.48 1.89
C GLY A 126 -8.67 -10.60 3.11
N LEU A 127 -7.66 -10.97 3.91
CA LEU A 127 -7.19 -10.12 5.01
C LEU A 127 -6.55 -8.82 4.48
N ALA A 128 -5.73 -8.90 3.43
CA ALA A 128 -5.12 -7.75 2.78
C ALA A 128 -6.21 -6.80 2.23
N ALA A 129 -7.15 -7.35 1.45
CA ALA A 129 -8.27 -6.62 0.88
C ALA A 129 -9.11 -5.89 1.93
N ARG A 130 -9.44 -6.57 3.04
CA ARG A 130 -10.19 -5.96 4.14
C ARG A 130 -9.44 -4.78 4.75
N ARG A 131 -8.14 -4.93 5.02
CA ARG A 131 -7.33 -3.85 5.60
C ARG A 131 -7.23 -2.66 4.66
N GLN A 132 -6.97 -2.91 3.38
CA GLN A 132 -6.88 -1.85 2.37
C GLN A 132 -8.23 -1.16 2.15
N LEU A 133 -9.35 -1.90 2.16
CA LEU A 133 -10.68 -1.30 2.11
C LEU A 133 -10.95 -0.40 3.33
N ILE A 134 -10.48 -0.79 4.52
CA ILE A 134 -10.55 0.06 5.71
C ILE A 134 -9.72 1.33 5.50
N GLY A 135 -8.49 1.22 4.99
CA GLY A 135 -7.64 2.37 4.66
C GLY A 135 -8.29 3.34 3.65
N TYR A 136 -8.92 2.80 2.60
CA TYR A 136 -9.70 3.60 1.64
C TYR A 136 -10.87 4.34 2.30
N ARG A 137 -11.59 3.68 3.21
CA ARG A 137 -12.69 4.30 3.97
C ARG A 137 -12.20 5.40 4.91
N TYR A 138 -11.03 5.22 5.53
CA TYR A 138 -10.40 6.29 6.33
C TYR A 138 -10.02 7.49 5.47
N MET A 139 -9.55 7.30 4.24
CA MET A 139 -9.33 8.42 3.31
C MET A 139 -10.64 9.15 2.99
N ALA A 140 -11.70 8.41 2.67
CA ALA A 140 -13.01 9.02 2.40
C ALA A 140 -13.56 9.78 3.62
N LYS A 141 -13.22 9.34 4.84
CA LYS A 141 -13.58 10.00 6.10
C LYS A 141 -12.73 11.24 6.40
N ALA A 142 -11.42 11.17 6.15
CA ALA A 142 -10.47 12.25 6.42
C ALA A 142 -10.61 13.42 5.42
N PHE A 143 -10.98 13.10 4.18
CA PHE A 143 -11.13 14.06 3.09
C PHE A 143 -12.57 14.01 2.58
N ILE A 144 -12.77 13.44 1.41
CA ILE A 144 -14.06 13.16 0.78
C ILE A 144 -13.92 11.86 -0.03
N GLU A 145 -15.04 11.21 -0.35
CA GLU A 145 -14.99 10.05 -1.23
C GLU A 145 -14.50 10.45 -2.64
N PRO A 146 -13.50 9.75 -3.21
CA PRO A 146 -13.00 10.05 -4.54
C PRO A 146 -14.04 9.93 -5.64
N GLY A 147 -13.84 10.70 -6.71
CA GLY A 147 -14.62 10.62 -7.94
C GLY A 147 -15.78 11.60 -8.06
N GLY A 148 -15.98 12.46 -7.05
CA GLY A 148 -16.75 13.70 -7.15
C GLY A 148 -15.85 14.91 -7.37
N LYS A 149 -15.96 15.91 -6.49
CA LYS A 149 -15.05 17.07 -6.46
C LYS A 149 -13.69 16.66 -5.88
N CYS A 150 -12.63 17.41 -6.20
CA CYS A 150 -11.34 17.23 -5.52
C CYS A 150 -11.38 17.84 -4.11
N PRO A 151 -10.78 17.20 -3.09
CA PRO A 151 -10.63 17.79 -1.77
C PRO A 151 -9.66 18.98 -1.82
N GLU A 152 -9.73 19.83 -0.81
CA GLU A 152 -8.67 20.79 -0.51
C GLU A 152 -7.49 20.03 0.12
N LEU A 153 -6.35 20.02 -0.56
CA LEU A 153 -5.12 19.34 -0.14
C LEU A 153 -4.03 20.39 0.09
N ASN A 154 -4.01 20.95 1.30
CA ASN A 154 -3.25 22.14 1.68
C ASN A 154 -1.78 21.83 2.01
N SER A 155 -1.46 20.58 2.34
CA SER A 155 -0.10 20.15 2.66
C SER A 155 0.38 18.98 1.80
N GLU A 156 1.70 18.79 1.74
CA GLU A 156 2.28 17.62 1.06
C GLU A 156 1.86 16.30 1.74
N ASN A 157 1.71 16.30 3.06
CA ASN A 157 1.23 15.15 3.81
C ASN A 157 -0.21 14.78 3.42
N GLU A 158 -1.10 15.77 3.30
CA GLU A 158 -2.47 15.52 2.85
C GLU A 158 -2.52 14.95 1.44
N GLN A 159 -1.71 15.49 0.53
CA GLN A 159 -1.57 14.97 -0.84
C GLN A 159 -1.02 13.53 -0.85
N LEU A 160 -0.04 13.23 0.01
CA LEU A 160 0.49 11.88 0.18
C LEU A 160 -0.57 10.93 0.72
N TYR A 161 -1.29 11.31 1.78
CA TYR A 161 -2.36 10.50 2.35
C TYR A 161 -3.48 10.24 1.36
N TRP A 162 -3.84 11.24 0.54
CA TRP A 162 -4.76 11.06 -0.57
C TRP A 162 -4.23 10.01 -1.56
N LEU A 163 -2.98 10.13 -2.02
CA LEU A 163 -2.37 9.15 -2.92
C LEU A 163 -2.38 7.73 -2.32
N MET A 164 -1.99 7.58 -1.05
CA MET A 164 -1.96 6.28 -0.36
C MET A 164 -3.37 5.71 -0.17
N GLY A 165 -4.38 6.54 0.04
CA GLY A 165 -5.78 6.13 0.12
C GLY A 165 -6.35 5.67 -1.22
N LEU A 166 -5.94 6.31 -2.32
CA LEU A 166 -6.25 5.83 -3.68
C LEU A 166 -5.63 4.45 -3.94
N ILE A 167 -4.35 4.27 -3.57
CA ILE A 167 -3.66 2.98 -3.68
C ILE A 167 -4.32 1.90 -2.81
N ASN A 168 -4.76 2.23 -1.60
CA ASN A 168 -5.58 1.33 -0.78
C ASN A 168 -6.82 0.85 -1.55
N GLY A 169 -7.55 1.74 -2.21
CA GLY A 169 -8.72 1.38 -3.01
C GLY A 169 -8.40 0.40 -4.13
N LEU A 170 -7.33 0.65 -4.89
CA LEU A 170 -6.86 -0.25 -5.95
C LEU A 170 -6.47 -1.62 -5.41
N GLN A 171 -5.62 -1.65 -4.38
CA GLN A 171 -5.12 -2.91 -3.84
C GLN A 171 -6.24 -3.71 -3.16
N ALA A 172 -7.23 -3.04 -2.55
CA ALA A 172 -8.39 -3.71 -1.99
C ALA A 172 -9.14 -4.52 -3.06
N ILE A 173 -9.37 -3.95 -4.24
CA ILE A 173 -10.03 -4.64 -5.36
C ILE A 173 -9.18 -5.82 -5.83
N ILE A 174 -7.89 -5.61 -6.10
CA ILE A 174 -6.97 -6.65 -6.60
C ILE A 174 -6.92 -7.83 -5.62
N ASN A 175 -6.73 -7.55 -4.33
CA ASN A 175 -6.66 -8.57 -3.31
C ASN A 175 -8.01 -9.26 -3.08
N ASP A 176 -9.15 -8.58 -3.23
CA ASP A 176 -10.46 -9.21 -3.08
C ASP A 176 -10.75 -10.19 -4.21
N ILE A 177 -10.45 -9.80 -5.46
CA ILE A 177 -10.54 -10.70 -6.63
C ILE A 177 -9.64 -11.93 -6.41
N ALA A 178 -8.39 -11.73 -5.99
CA ALA A 178 -7.46 -12.82 -5.69
C ALA A 178 -7.92 -13.72 -4.53
N SER A 179 -8.79 -13.21 -3.65
CA SER A 179 -9.42 -13.95 -2.56
C SER A 179 -10.72 -14.67 -2.96
N ALA A 180 -11.12 -14.60 -4.23
CA ALA A 180 -12.41 -15.03 -4.75
C ALA A 180 -13.60 -14.25 -4.16
N GLY A 181 -13.44 -12.93 -3.98
CA GLY A 181 -14.52 -12.02 -3.58
C GLY A 181 -14.96 -12.13 -2.12
N ARG A 182 -14.09 -12.59 -1.22
CA ARG A 182 -14.44 -12.89 0.18
C ARG A 182 -14.83 -11.66 1.00
N VAL A 183 -14.34 -10.48 0.63
CA VAL A 183 -14.58 -9.21 1.33
C VAL A 183 -15.72 -8.42 0.69
N GLU A 184 -16.04 -8.71 -0.58
CA GLU A 184 -17.07 -8.02 -1.37
C GLU A 184 -16.74 -6.53 -1.53
N VAL A 185 -15.51 -6.25 -1.97
CA VAL A 185 -15.05 -4.87 -2.24
C VAL A 185 -15.88 -4.29 -3.40
N PRO A 186 -16.52 -3.12 -3.23
CA PRO A 186 -17.27 -2.49 -4.31
C PRO A 186 -16.37 -2.17 -5.51
N MET A 187 -16.72 -2.70 -6.68
CA MET A 187 -15.91 -2.54 -7.90
C MET A 187 -15.93 -1.11 -8.46
N ASP A 188 -16.93 -0.30 -8.10
CA ASP A 188 -17.02 1.12 -8.47
C ASP A 188 -15.89 1.97 -7.85
N ILE A 189 -15.22 1.46 -6.80
CA ILE A 189 -14.01 2.05 -6.23
C ILE A 189 -12.94 2.26 -7.31
N ALA A 190 -12.82 1.38 -8.31
CA ALA A 190 -11.84 1.55 -9.39
C ALA A 190 -12.06 2.87 -10.13
N ALA A 191 -13.29 3.14 -10.57
CA ALA A 191 -13.62 4.37 -11.28
C ALA A 191 -13.48 5.61 -10.37
N LYS A 192 -13.86 5.49 -9.09
CA LYS A 192 -13.68 6.55 -8.08
C LYS A 192 -12.22 6.90 -7.88
N VAL A 193 -11.35 5.90 -7.74
CA VAL A 193 -9.91 6.09 -7.57
C VAL A 193 -9.27 6.75 -8.79
N GLY A 194 -9.62 6.30 -10.00
CA GLY A 194 -9.09 6.90 -11.24
C GLY A 194 -9.45 8.37 -11.35
N ARG A 195 -10.71 8.72 -11.07
CA ARG A 195 -11.14 10.12 -11.02
C ARG A 195 -10.49 10.89 -9.86
N GLY A 196 -10.27 10.28 -8.70
CA GLY A 196 -9.61 10.91 -7.56
C GLY A 196 -8.13 11.21 -7.80
N ALA A 197 -7.46 10.41 -8.62
CA ALA A 197 -6.05 10.61 -8.94
C ALA A 197 -5.80 11.93 -9.70
N VAL A 198 -6.77 12.45 -10.46
CA VAL A 198 -6.63 13.75 -11.17
C VAL A 198 -6.43 14.93 -10.21
N CYS A 199 -6.76 14.75 -8.93
CA CYS A 199 -6.67 15.79 -7.90
C CYS A 199 -5.24 16.04 -7.41
N LEU A 200 -4.27 15.24 -7.87
CA LEU A 200 -2.86 15.38 -7.55
C LEU A 200 -2.08 15.85 -8.76
N ASP A 201 -1.07 16.67 -8.51
CA ASP A 201 -0.09 17.03 -9.53
C ASP A 201 0.76 15.81 -9.91
N ASN A 202 0.77 15.47 -11.20
CA ASN A 202 1.39 14.24 -11.66
C ASN A 202 2.92 14.29 -11.56
N GLU A 203 3.54 15.44 -11.82
CA GLU A 203 5.00 15.59 -11.78
C GLU A 203 5.51 15.55 -10.34
N LYS A 204 4.85 16.25 -9.43
CA LYS A 204 5.14 16.25 -8.00
C LYS A 204 5.07 14.85 -7.40
N TRP A 205 4.07 14.08 -7.81
CA TRP A 205 3.86 12.71 -7.34
C TRP A 205 4.37 11.68 -8.35
N TRP A 206 5.53 11.98 -8.97
CA TRP A 206 6.40 11.04 -9.72
C TRP A 206 5.68 10.16 -10.75
N GLY A 207 4.63 10.69 -11.39
CA GLY A 207 3.84 9.99 -12.39
C GLY A 207 2.79 9.04 -11.82
N ALA A 208 2.71 8.86 -10.49
CA ALA A 208 1.77 7.93 -9.87
C ALA A 208 0.29 8.26 -10.15
N PRO A 209 -0.16 9.54 -10.13
CA PRO A 209 -1.54 9.89 -10.45
C PRO A 209 -1.99 9.42 -11.84
N GLU A 210 -1.19 9.69 -12.88
CA GLU A 210 -1.48 9.23 -14.24
C GLU A 210 -1.32 7.72 -14.40
N ALA A 211 -0.35 7.10 -13.71
CA ALA A 211 -0.21 5.65 -13.71
C ALA A 211 -1.47 4.96 -13.17
N ILE A 212 -2.06 5.50 -12.09
CA ILE A 212 -3.32 5.02 -11.51
C ILE A 212 -4.46 5.14 -12.53
N GLN A 213 -4.61 6.30 -13.17
CA GLN A 213 -5.66 6.51 -14.19
C GLN A 213 -5.50 5.54 -15.36
N ALA A 214 -4.30 5.47 -15.93
CA ALA A 214 -4.01 4.61 -17.05
C ALA A 214 -4.22 3.13 -16.71
N ALA A 215 -3.79 2.69 -15.52
CA ALA A 215 -4.01 1.34 -15.03
C ALA A 215 -5.51 0.97 -15.00
N ILE A 216 -6.36 1.86 -14.50
CA ILE A 216 -7.81 1.65 -14.44
C ILE A 216 -8.42 1.61 -15.84
N TRP A 217 -8.02 2.54 -16.71
CA TRP A 217 -8.48 2.58 -18.10
C TRP A 217 -8.09 1.33 -18.90
N MET A 218 -6.91 0.78 -18.64
CA MET A 218 -6.46 -0.47 -19.26
C MET A 218 -7.20 -1.69 -18.71
N ALA A 219 -7.53 -1.69 -17.41
CA ALA A 219 -8.23 -2.78 -16.76
C ALA A 219 -9.75 -2.80 -17.04
N ILE A 220 -10.36 -1.62 -17.29
CA ILE A 220 -11.79 -1.46 -17.54
C ILE A 220 -11.99 -0.88 -18.96
N PRO A 221 -12.32 -1.74 -19.94
CA PRO A 221 -12.57 -1.31 -21.31
C PRO A 221 -13.65 -0.23 -21.41
N GLY A 222 -13.44 0.78 -22.27
CA GLY A 222 -14.43 1.82 -22.57
C GLY A 222 -14.56 2.93 -21.52
N ASN A 223 -13.68 2.98 -20.51
CA ASN A 223 -13.74 3.98 -19.44
C ASN A 223 -12.71 5.13 -19.60
N HIS A 224 -12.00 5.19 -20.74
CA HIS A 224 -11.02 6.25 -21.02
C HIS A 224 -11.55 7.28 -22.02
N PRO A 225 -11.07 8.53 -21.99
CA PRO A 225 -11.36 9.51 -23.03
C PRO A 225 -10.84 9.07 -24.41
N ASP A 226 -11.59 9.35 -25.47
CA ASP A 226 -11.26 8.94 -26.84
C ASP A 226 -9.92 9.49 -27.34
N ASP A 227 -9.49 10.64 -26.83
CA ASP A 227 -8.25 11.34 -27.20
C ASP A 227 -7.02 10.87 -26.41
N LYS A 228 -7.19 9.97 -25.43
CA LYS A 228 -6.11 9.49 -24.56
C LYS A 228 -5.75 8.05 -24.88
N ASP A 229 -4.45 7.79 -24.98
CA ASP A 229 -3.87 6.45 -25.05
C ASP A 229 -3.37 6.04 -23.64
N PRO A 230 -4.10 5.15 -22.93
CA PRO A 230 -3.70 4.72 -21.59
C PRO A 230 -2.33 4.05 -21.56
N GLU A 231 -1.95 3.30 -22.59
CA GLU A 231 -0.68 2.58 -22.60
C GLU A 231 0.50 3.55 -22.73
N LYS A 232 0.36 4.57 -23.57
CA LYS A 232 1.34 5.65 -23.70
C LYS A 232 1.48 6.45 -22.40
N ILE A 233 0.37 6.80 -21.76
CA ILE A 233 0.36 7.51 -20.47
C ILE A 233 1.07 6.67 -19.40
N LEU A 234 0.74 5.40 -19.28
CA LEU A 234 1.37 4.50 -18.30
C LEU A 234 2.89 4.37 -18.52
N LYS A 235 3.34 4.26 -19.78
CA LYS A 235 4.77 4.22 -20.12
C LYS A 235 5.48 5.53 -19.73
N HIS A 236 4.85 6.68 -19.96
CA HIS A 236 5.39 7.97 -19.56
C HIS A 236 5.50 8.09 -18.02
N SER A 237 4.44 7.73 -17.29
CA SER A 237 4.45 7.71 -15.82
C SER A 237 5.52 6.78 -15.24
N LEU A 238 5.71 5.61 -15.86
CA LEU A 238 6.79 4.68 -15.49
C LEU A 238 8.17 5.32 -15.63
N GLN A 239 8.44 5.98 -16.75
CA GLN A 239 9.72 6.68 -16.97
C GLN A 239 9.93 7.81 -15.96
N MET A 240 8.88 8.59 -15.69
CA MET A 240 8.91 9.67 -14.70
C MET A 240 9.27 9.14 -13.30
N GLY A 241 8.60 8.06 -12.86
CA GLY A 241 8.90 7.42 -11.58
C GLY A 241 10.35 6.99 -11.46
N LEU A 242 10.89 6.30 -12.48
CA LEU A 242 12.29 5.87 -12.50
C LEU A 242 13.28 7.04 -12.45
N GLN A 243 13.00 8.12 -13.17
CA GLN A 243 13.83 9.33 -13.17
C GLN A 243 13.79 10.09 -11.85
N GLN A 244 12.64 10.11 -11.17
CA GLN A 244 12.46 10.77 -9.89
C GLN A 244 12.81 9.87 -8.69
N GLY A 245 13.14 8.60 -8.93
CA GLY A 245 13.58 7.70 -7.88
C GLY A 245 12.43 7.07 -7.07
N VAL A 246 11.23 6.92 -7.66
CA VAL A 246 10.07 6.28 -7.02
C VAL A 246 9.44 5.19 -7.91
N ARG A 247 9.25 3.99 -7.35
CA ARG A 247 8.86 2.78 -8.10
C ARG A 247 7.37 2.50 -8.21
N ILE A 248 6.51 3.27 -7.55
CA ILE A 248 5.06 3.02 -7.56
C ILE A 248 4.49 2.90 -8.99
N PRO A 249 4.79 3.81 -9.95
CA PRO A 249 4.33 3.66 -11.32
C PRO A 249 4.81 2.37 -12.00
N GLN A 250 6.03 1.93 -11.69
CA GLN A 250 6.63 0.71 -12.24
C GLN A 250 5.84 -0.54 -11.80
N VAL A 251 5.48 -0.62 -10.52
CA VAL A 251 4.67 -1.73 -10.00
C VAL A 251 3.26 -1.72 -10.57
N LEU A 252 2.61 -0.55 -10.61
CA LEU A 252 1.28 -0.42 -11.22
C LEU A 252 1.28 -0.91 -12.67
N ALA A 253 2.30 -0.54 -13.44
CA ALA A 253 2.44 -1.01 -14.80
C ALA A 253 2.61 -2.53 -14.88
N ALA A 254 3.52 -3.11 -14.08
CA ALA A 254 3.74 -4.55 -14.04
C ALA A 254 2.45 -5.32 -13.69
N GLN A 255 1.70 -4.85 -12.69
CA GLN A 255 0.44 -5.47 -12.26
C GLN A 255 -0.63 -5.43 -13.36
N VAL A 256 -0.79 -4.30 -14.05
CA VAL A 256 -1.78 -4.15 -15.14
C VAL A 256 -1.43 -5.05 -16.32
N TYR A 257 -0.17 -5.04 -16.78
CA TYR A 257 0.25 -5.91 -17.88
C TYR A 257 0.12 -7.39 -17.50
N LEU A 258 0.43 -7.75 -16.25
CA LEU A 258 0.25 -9.11 -15.74
C LEU A 258 -1.22 -9.53 -15.75
N GLY A 259 -2.13 -8.66 -15.32
CA GLY A 259 -3.57 -8.89 -15.36
C GLY A 259 -4.12 -9.04 -16.78
N LEU A 260 -3.51 -8.36 -17.75
CA LEU A 260 -3.84 -8.47 -19.17
C LEU A 260 -3.15 -9.66 -19.89
N GLY A 261 -2.36 -10.47 -19.18
CA GLY A 261 -1.61 -11.59 -19.76
C GLY A 261 -0.47 -11.17 -20.69
N ARG A 262 -0.03 -9.91 -20.63
CA ARG A 262 1.02 -9.31 -21.47
C ARG A 262 2.40 -9.55 -20.84
N ILE A 263 2.81 -10.83 -20.77
CA ILE A 263 3.97 -11.28 -19.99
C ILE A 263 5.30 -10.66 -20.47
N GLU A 264 5.50 -10.47 -21.77
CA GLU A 264 6.74 -9.86 -22.27
C GLU A 264 6.90 -8.40 -21.82
N GLN A 265 5.81 -7.65 -21.74
CA GLN A 265 5.81 -6.30 -21.16
C GLN A 265 6.18 -6.34 -19.67
N VAL A 266 5.66 -7.32 -18.91
CA VAL A 266 6.02 -7.53 -17.51
C VAL A 266 7.52 -7.83 -17.37
N LYS A 267 8.05 -8.78 -18.14
CA LYS A 267 9.49 -9.11 -18.15
C LYS A 267 10.35 -7.89 -18.48
N ASN A 268 9.97 -7.09 -19.45
CA ASN A 268 10.69 -5.85 -19.81
C ASN A 268 10.68 -4.82 -18.66
N ILE A 269 9.58 -4.70 -17.93
CA ILE A 269 9.52 -3.83 -16.75
C ILE A 269 10.46 -4.33 -15.64
N ILE A 270 10.49 -5.66 -15.40
CA ILE A 270 11.38 -6.29 -14.41
C ILE A 270 12.85 -6.22 -14.84
N ARG A 271 13.18 -6.32 -16.13
CA ARG A 271 14.55 -6.14 -16.63
C ARG A 271 15.11 -4.76 -16.27
N ASN A 272 14.30 -3.73 -16.45
CA ASN A 272 14.66 -2.34 -16.13
C ASN A 272 14.48 -2.01 -14.63
N TYR A 273 14.25 -3.01 -13.78
CA TYR A 273 14.00 -2.80 -12.36
C TYR A 273 15.25 -2.39 -11.59
N THR A 274 16.45 -2.82 -11.97
CA THR A 274 17.68 -2.45 -11.24
C THR A 274 18.08 -0.98 -11.45
N GLU A 275 17.51 -0.28 -12.43
CA GLU A 275 17.87 1.08 -12.80
C GLU A 275 16.95 2.11 -12.13
N ILE A 276 17.39 2.68 -11.01
CA ILE A 276 16.71 3.83 -10.39
C ILE A 276 17.72 4.91 -10.02
N LYS A 277 17.34 6.18 -10.17
CA LYS A 277 18.16 7.30 -9.71
C LYS A 277 17.98 7.50 -8.21
N GLU A 278 19.09 7.68 -7.49
CA GLU A 278 19.03 8.20 -6.14
C GLU A 278 18.67 9.69 -6.17
N THR A 279 17.58 10.06 -5.53
CA THR A 279 17.04 11.44 -5.46
C THR A 279 16.70 11.79 -4.01
N SER A 280 16.25 13.02 -3.76
CA SER A 280 15.65 13.36 -2.46
C SER A 280 14.40 12.53 -2.19
N ALA A 281 13.51 12.40 -3.19
CA ALA A 281 12.30 11.58 -3.09
C ALA A 281 12.62 10.11 -2.79
N SER A 282 13.65 9.51 -3.41
CA SER A 282 14.02 8.12 -3.15
C SER A 282 14.52 7.88 -1.72
N LYS A 283 15.08 8.91 -1.07
CA LYS A 283 15.50 8.88 0.33
C LYS A 283 14.31 9.07 1.27
N THR A 284 13.44 10.05 0.99
CA THR A 284 12.24 10.33 1.79
C THR A 284 11.26 9.16 1.75
N TYR A 285 11.07 8.53 0.60
CA TYR A 285 10.09 7.48 0.37
C TYR A 285 10.74 6.09 0.22
N LYS A 286 11.86 5.87 0.92
CA LYS A 286 12.65 4.63 0.85
C LYS A 286 11.79 3.39 1.12
N SER A 287 10.93 3.43 2.13
CA SER A 287 10.03 2.32 2.48
C SER A 287 9.04 1.99 1.36
N LEU A 288 8.49 3.00 0.66
CA LEU A 288 7.58 2.79 -0.47
C LEU A 288 8.31 2.10 -1.62
N ASN A 289 9.58 2.47 -1.85
CA ASN A 289 10.43 1.77 -2.81
C ASN A 289 10.75 0.35 -2.36
N GLN A 290 11.00 0.08 -1.07
CA GLN A 290 11.24 -1.28 -0.58
C GLN A 290 9.97 -2.16 -0.66
N VAL A 291 8.79 -1.61 -0.40
CA VAL A 291 7.51 -2.31 -0.65
C VAL A 291 7.36 -2.62 -2.13
N SER A 292 7.61 -1.63 -3.00
CA SER A 292 7.59 -1.82 -4.46
C SER A 292 8.59 -2.87 -4.91
N ASN A 293 9.73 -2.95 -4.23
CA ASN A 293 10.76 -3.92 -4.50
C ASN A 293 10.29 -5.34 -4.22
N LEU A 294 9.69 -5.56 -3.04
CA LEU A 294 9.10 -6.84 -2.66
C LEU A 294 7.98 -7.26 -3.62
N GLN A 295 7.15 -6.30 -4.07
CA GLN A 295 6.09 -6.58 -5.05
C GLN A 295 6.67 -7.00 -6.41
N MET A 296 7.73 -6.33 -6.90
CA MET A 296 8.36 -6.72 -8.16
C MET A 296 9.07 -8.07 -8.06
N GLN A 297 9.78 -8.32 -6.96
CA GLN A 297 10.36 -9.63 -6.65
C GLN A 297 9.29 -10.73 -6.68
N ALA A 298 8.14 -10.50 -6.04
CA ALA A 298 7.06 -11.47 -6.02
C ALA A 298 6.47 -11.76 -7.42
N ILE A 299 6.39 -10.76 -8.29
CA ILE A 299 5.99 -10.97 -9.69
C ILE A 299 7.05 -11.82 -10.42
N SER A 300 8.34 -11.51 -10.25
CA SER A 300 9.43 -12.32 -10.80
C SER A 300 9.37 -13.77 -10.30
N ASP A 301 9.18 -13.97 -9.00
CA ASP A 301 9.12 -15.29 -8.38
C ASP A 301 7.93 -16.09 -8.88
N ARG A 302 6.79 -15.43 -9.06
CA ARG A 302 5.60 -16.05 -9.65
C ARG A 302 5.90 -16.54 -11.07
N LEU A 303 6.48 -15.69 -11.92
CA LEU A 303 6.81 -16.03 -13.31
C LEU A 303 7.78 -17.21 -13.37
N TRP A 304 8.87 -17.16 -12.60
CA TRP A 304 9.85 -18.26 -12.51
C TRP A 304 9.22 -19.55 -12.01
N THR A 305 8.38 -19.47 -10.99
CA THR A 305 7.75 -20.65 -10.37
C THR A 305 6.72 -21.28 -11.29
N GLU A 306 5.94 -20.47 -12.00
CA GLU A 306 4.99 -20.95 -13.03
C GLU A 306 5.72 -21.72 -14.13
N ALA A 307 6.87 -21.24 -14.59
CA ALA A 307 7.59 -21.84 -15.70
C ALA A 307 8.49 -23.02 -15.33
N THR A 308 9.14 -22.96 -14.16
CA THR A 308 10.24 -23.88 -13.79
C THR A 308 9.98 -24.69 -12.52
N GLY A 309 8.93 -24.35 -11.77
CA GLY A 309 8.69 -24.91 -10.44
C GLY A 309 9.64 -24.40 -9.36
N LYS A 310 10.49 -23.41 -9.66
CA LYS A 310 11.46 -22.80 -8.73
C LYS A 310 11.28 -21.27 -8.72
N ARG A 311 11.64 -20.62 -7.61
CA ARG A 311 11.60 -19.15 -7.51
C ARG A 311 12.67 -18.49 -8.39
N THR A 312 12.63 -17.16 -8.52
CA THR A 312 13.74 -16.41 -9.09
C THR A 312 15.02 -16.77 -8.34
N PRO A 313 16.09 -17.20 -9.02
CA PRO A 313 17.36 -17.46 -8.34
C PRO A 313 17.93 -16.18 -7.73
N LEU A 314 18.81 -16.33 -6.74
CA LEU A 314 19.38 -15.20 -6.02
C LEU A 314 20.15 -14.29 -6.98
N GLY A 315 19.91 -12.97 -6.88
CA GLY A 315 20.55 -11.99 -7.75
C GLY A 315 20.12 -12.04 -9.22
N LYS A 316 19.12 -12.86 -9.59
CA LYS A 316 18.63 -13.00 -10.99
C LYS A 316 17.33 -12.24 -11.27
N VAL A 317 16.91 -11.31 -10.41
CA VAL A 317 15.79 -10.41 -10.72
C VAL A 317 16.12 -9.62 -11.99
N GLY A 318 15.24 -9.69 -12.99
CA GLY A 318 15.48 -9.11 -14.31
C GLY A 318 16.00 -10.11 -15.35
N ALA A 319 16.38 -11.32 -14.95
CA ALA A 319 16.64 -12.43 -15.86
C ALA A 319 15.50 -13.44 -15.82
N PHE A 320 15.30 -14.17 -16.92
CA PHE A 320 14.25 -15.16 -17.10
C PHE A 320 14.79 -16.47 -17.66
N TRP A 321 14.09 -17.57 -17.39
CA TRP A 321 14.46 -18.94 -17.78
C TRP A 321 14.55 -19.14 -19.30
N ASP A 322 13.94 -18.25 -20.08
CA ASP A 322 13.92 -18.25 -21.54
C ASP A 322 14.77 -17.14 -22.16
N ASP A 323 15.60 -16.46 -21.35
CA ASP A 323 16.61 -15.56 -21.88
C ASP A 323 17.66 -16.37 -22.68
N PRO A 324 18.14 -15.85 -23.82
CA PRO A 324 19.21 -16.51 -24.56
C PRO A 324 20.45 -16.64 -23.66
N GLU A 325 21.04 -17.83 -23.63
CA GLU A 325 22.27 -18.11 -22.86
C GLU A 325 23.33 -17.07 -23.20
N LYS A 326 23.61 -16.16 -22.25
CA LYS A 326 24.83 -15.37 -22.30
C LYS A 326 25.94 -16.29 -21.84
N THR A 327 26.84 -16.67 -22.74
CA THR A 327 28.09 -17.36 -22.41
C THR A 327 28.89 -16.50 -21.44
N VAL A 328 28.69 -16.71 -20.15
CA VAL A 328 29.52 -16.15 -19.09
C VAL A 328 29.91 -17.33 -18.24
N GLU A 329 31.20 -17.68 -18.29
CA GLU A 329 31.82 -18.59 -17.33
C GLU A 329 31.73 -17.95 -15.94
N MET A 330 30.67 -18.27 -15.22
CA MET A 330 30.66 -18.17 -13.77
C MET A 330 30.28 -19.54 -13.24
N ILE A 331 31.10 -20.05 -12.34
CA ILE A 331 30.82 -21.27 -11.57
C ILE A 331 29.43 -21.09 -10.95
N ASP A 332 28.52 -21.99 -11.33
CA ASP A 332 27.15 -21.99 -10.86
C ASP A 332 27.11 -22.48 -9.42
N ILE A 333 27.09 -21.54 -8.47
CA ILE A 333 26.95 -21.83 -7.04
C ILE A 333 25.50 -22.23 -6.72
N ASP A 334 24.53 -21.94 -7.60
CA ASP A 334 23.11 -22.28 -7.41
C ASP A 334 22.83 -23.78 -7.63
N GLU A 335 23.77 -24.54 -8.25
CA GLU A 335 23.71 -26.01 -8.28
C GLU A 335 24.13 -26.67 -6.95
N LEU A 336 24.72 -25.92 -6.02
CA LEU A 336 25.32 -26.46 -4.79
C LEU A 336 24.49 -26.20 -3.50
N LEU A 337 23.30 -25.59 -3.60
CA LEU A 337 22.41 -25.25 -2.46
C LEU A 337 20.97 -25.74 -2.66
#